data_AF-A8DS06-F1
#
_entry.id   AF-A8DS06-F1
#
_cell.length_a   1.000
_cell.length_b   1.000
_cell.length_c   1.000
_cell.angle_alpha   90.00
_cell.angle_beta   90.00
_cell.angle_gamma   90.00
#
_symmetry.space_group_name_H-M   'P 1'
#
loop_
_entity.id
_entity.type
_entity.pdbx_description
1 polymer ?
#
loop_
_entity_poly.entity_id
_entity_poly.type
_entity_poly.pdbx_seq_one_letter_code
_entity_poly.pdbx_strand_id
1 'polypeptide(L)'
;LKTRLPLILNFNFFLAFAEDQHQLPAGARLTNYLISSIRFMNSLRANWLDPEVFHLDPKKTNNEQFRQTLQYLPKRLSFYGAFLKKAFPLDMSQYNRLFSSTRIPKGNCDELVTNAEDVRHIVVLKRGHYYKVNILDDDGRLLPAETIAAMIKYLAEDLNEEANPYPLGYFTADRRDRWATIRANLESLSEYNRRSFQLIDRSIMLICLDEDDPKQLNRSMKKQQRAEYVAGQYLCYNASNRWYDKSFNMILLSDGTLGLHCEHS
;
A
#
# COMPACT_ATOMS: atom_id res chain seq x y z
N LEU A 1 8.06 16.93 0.05
CA LEU A 1 8.88 16.68 -1.17
C LEU A 1 10.30 17.26 -1.15
N LYS A 2 10.56 18.50 -0.70
CA LYS A 2 11.94 19.07 -0.68
C LYS A 2 12.89 18.50 0.38
N THR A 3 12.38 17.88 1.45
CA THR A 3 13.23 17.26 2.48
C THR A 3 14.15 16.21 1.87
N ARG A 4 15.40 16.16 2.33
CA ARG A 4 16.45 15.24 1.87
C ARG A 4 16.79 14.15 2.89
N LEU A 5 16.10 14.17 4.04
CA LEU A 5 16.21 13.14 5.07
C LEU A 5 15.62 11.82 4.57
N PRO A 6 16.08 10.67 5.09
CA PRO A 6 15.47 9.37 4.84
C PRO A 6 13.97 9.37 5.13
N LEU A 7 13.18 8.64 4.36
CA LEU A 7 11.72 8.57 4.56
C LEU A 7 11.34 7.78 5.82
N ILE A 8 12.05 6.68 6.05
CA ILE A 8 11.87 5.81 7.20
C ILE A 8 12.18 6.58 8.49
N LEU A 9 11.38 6.33 9.53
CA LEU A 9 11.46 6.91 10.88
C LEU A 9 11.12 8.40 10.95
N ASN A 10 11.50 9.20 9.94
CA ASN A 10 11.26 10.65 9.94
C ASN A 10 9.85 11.00 9.49
N PHE A 11 9.26 10.26 8.55
CA PHE A 11 7.99 10.62 7.92
C PHE A 11 7.04 9.44 7.76
N ASN A 12 7.53 8.31 7.22
CA ASN A 12 6.67 7.18 6.93
C ASN A 12 6.10 6.59 8.22
N PHE A 13 4.84 6.15 8.14
CA PHE A 13 4.10 5.59 9.26
C PHE A 13 3.58 4.20 8.90
N PHE A 14 3.09 3.47 9.89
CA PHE A 14 2.48 2.17 9.68
C PHE A 14 1.11 2.09 10.34
N LEU A 15 0.29 1.17 9.83
CA LEU A 15 -1.00 0.78 10.41
C LEU A 15 -1.01 -0.74 10.54
N ALA A 16 -1.25 -1.26 11.74
CA ALA A 16 -1.43 -2.70 11.95
C ALA A 16 -2.92 -3.04 11.86
N PHE A 17 -3.27 -4.08 11.09
CA PHE A 17 -4.65 -4.57 11.09
C PHE A 17 -4.93 -5.37 12.37
N ALA A 18 -6.19 -5.31 12.82
CA ALA A 18 -6.65 -6.13 13.93
C ALA A 18 -6.47 -7.62 13.61
N GLU A 19 -6.26 -8.45 14.64
CA GLU A 19 -6.17 -9.91 14.46
C GLU A 19 -7.46 -10.48 13.86
N ASP A 20 -7.31 -11.48 12.99
CA ASP A 20 -8.46 -12.12 12.36
C ASP A 20 -9.20 -12.99 13.39
N GLN A 21 -10.48 -12.70 13.60
CA GLN A 21 -11.34 -13.48 14.49
C GLN A 21 -11.58 -14.91 13.97
N HIS A 22 -11.44 -15.13 12.66
CA HIS A 22 -11.71 -16.41 12.01
C HIS A 22 -10.45 -17.25 11.80
N GLN A 23 -9.27 -16.75 12.21
CA GLN A 23 -7.98 -17.43 12.14
C GLN A 23 -7.71 -18.05 10.75
N LEU A 24 -8.02 -17.30 9.68
CA LEU A 24 -7.75 -17.77 8.33
C LEU A 24 -6.23 -17.97 8.12
N PRO A 25 -5.82 -18.93 7.27
CA PRO A 25 -4.43 -19.05 6.86
C PRO A 25 -3.89 -17.72 6.32
N ALA A 26 -2.62 -17.42 6.60
CA ALA A 26 -1.98 -16.14 6.28
C ALA A 26 -2.14 -15.76 4.79
N GLY A 27 -1.95 -16.71 3.86
CA GLY A 27 -2.14 -16.49 2.43
C GLY A 27 -3.59 -16.19 2.03
N ALA A 28 -4.56 -16.87 2.64
CA ALA A 28 -5.98 -16.62 2.40
C ALA A 28 -6.40 -15.25 2.94
N ARG A 29 -5.92 -14.89 4.12
CA ARG A 29 -6.13 -13.57 4.72
C ARG A 29 -5.57 -12.47 3.81
N LEU A 30 -4.32 -12.57 3.39
CA LEU A 30 -3.70 -11.63 2.45
C LEU A 30 -4.50 -11.51 1.14
N THR A 31 -4.94 -12.64 0.59
CA THR A 31 -5.74 -12.65 -0.64
C THR A 31 -7.04 -11.86 -0.47
N ASN A 32 -7.74 -12.03 0.65
CA ASN A 32 -8.97 -11.27 0.94
C ASN A 32 -8.72 -9.77 1.05
N TYR A 33 -7.64 -9.36 1.72
CA TYR A 33 -7.25 -7.95 1.82
C TYR A 33 -6.84 -7.36 0.47
N LEU A 34 -6.13 -8.14 -0.35
CA LEU A 34 -5.77 -7.76 -1.71
C LEU A 34 -7.01 -7.55 -2.56
N ILE A 35 -7.93 -8.53 -2.60
CA ILE A 35 -9.20 -8.43 -3.34
C ILE A 35 -10.00 -7.22 -2.87
N SER A 36 -10.10 -7.01 -1.56
CA SER A 36 -10.81 -5.88 -0.98
C SER A 36 -10.19 -4.53 -1.36
N SER A 37 -8.85 -4.46 -1.39
CA SER A 37 -8.12 -3.25 -1.81
C SER A 37 -8.38 -2.91 -3.27
N ILE A 38 -8.47 -3.92 -4.14
CA ILE A 38 -8.78 -3.72 -5.57
C ILE A 38 -10.24 -3.34 -5.78
N ARG A 39 -11.17 -3.93 -5.02
CA ARG A 39 -12.58 -3.50 -5.02
C ARG A 39 -12.70 -2.05 -4.58
N PHE A 40 -11.99 -1.65 -3.53
CA PHE A 40 -11.95 -0.27 -3.07
C PHE A 40 -11.38 0.66 -4.15
N MET A 41 -10.27 0.29 -4.78
CA MET A 41 -9.68 1.04 -5.90
C MET A 41 -10.68 1.23 -7.04
N ASN A 42 -11.36 0.16 -7.45
CA ASN A 42 -12.34 0.21 -8.54
C ASN A 42 -13.55 1.08 -8.17
N SER A 43 -14.06 0.97 -6.94
CA SER A 43 -15.12 1.84 -6.43
C SER A 43 -14.70 3.32 -6.38
N LEU A 44 -13.47 3.61 -5.97
CA LEU A 44 -12.92 4.96 -5.95
C LEU A 44 -12.82 5.54 -7.37
N ARG A 45 -12.24 4.78 -8.32
CA ARG A 45 -12.10 5.20 -9.73
C ARG A 45 -13.45 5.37 -10.43
N ALA A 46 -14.44 4.55 -10.09
CA ALA A 46 -15.80 4.64 -10.61
C ALA A 46 -16.64 5.78 -9.96
N ASN A 47 -16.09 6.49 -8.97
CA ASN A 47 -16.83 7.45 -8.13
C ASN A 47 -18.07 6.82 -7.45
N TRP A 48 -17.98 5.55 -7.07
CA TRP A 48 -19.02 4.82 -6.32
C TRP A 48 -18.78 4.83 -4.82
N LEU A 49 -17.61 5.28 -4.37
CA LEU A 49 -17.32 5.44 -2.95
C LEU A 49 -18.14 6.58 -2.38
N ASP A 50 -18.77 6.34 -1.22
CA ASP A 50 -19.48 7.39 -0.50
C ASP A 50 -18.53 8.54 -0.14
N PRO A 51 -18.97 9.82 -0.22
CA PRO A 51 -18.15 10.94 0.21
C PRO A 51 -17.78 10.81 1.69
N GLU A 52 -16.54 11.16 2.02
CA GLU A 52 -16.08 11.19 3.41
C GLU A 52 -16.73 12.36 4.13
N VAL A 53 -17.55 12.09 5.15
CA VAL A 53 -18.32 13.11 5.86
C VAL A 53 -18.18 12.89 7.36
N PHE A 54 -17.78 13.94 8.07
CA PHE A 54 -17.84 13.96 9.53
C PHE A 54 -19.25 14.36 10.00
N HIS A 55 -19.91 13.47 10.74
CA HIS A 55 -21.28 13.64 11.20
C HIS A 55 -21.31 13.97 12.70
N LEU A 56 -21.83 15.15 13.10
CA LEU A 56 -22.00 15.46 14.53
C LEU A 56 -23.11 14.61 15.18
N ASP A 57 -24.14 14.27 14.42
CA ASP A 57 -25.21 13.36 14.84
C ASP A 57 -25.44 12.31 13.73
N PRO A 58 -24.70 11.18 13.77
CA PRO A 58 -24.78 10.15 12.73
C PRO A 58 -26.18 9.58 12.55
N LYS A 59 -27.00 9.51 13.60
CA LYS A 59 -28.37 8.95 13.51
C LYS A 59 -29.25 9.78 12.57
N LYS A 60 -29.02 11.09 12.49
CA LYS A 60 -29.79 12.01 11.64
C LYS A 60 -29.21 12.22 10.25
N THR A 61 -27.90 12.08 10.12
CA THR A 61 -27.17 12.50 8.92
C THR A 61 -26.47 11.37 8.18
N ASN A 62 -26.28 10.21 8.79
CA ASN A 62 -25.73 9.03 8.11
C ASN A 62 -26.86 8.04 7.79
N ASN A 63 -27.83 8.49 6.98
CA ASN A 63 -28.96 7.67 6.53
C ASN A 63 -29.26 7.92 5.04
N GLU A 64 -30.04 7.02 4.46
CA GLU A 64 -30.34 7.05 3.03
C GLU A 64 -31.13 8.31 2.63
N GLN A 65 -32.08 8.75 3.45
CA GLN A 65 -32.88 9.95 3.18
C GLN A 65 -32.01 11.21 3.07
N PHE A 66 -31.02 11.35 3.94
CA PHE A 66 -30.05 12.45 3.89
C PHE A 66 -29.24 12.42 2.60
N ARG A 67 -28.72 11.25 2.22
CA ARG A 67 -27.95 11.07 0.97
C ARG A 67 -28.80 11.38 -0.25
N GLN A 68 -30.02 10.82 -0.30
CA GLN A 68 -30.98 11.05 -1.38
C GLN A 68 -31.36 12.53 -1.48
N THR A 69 -31.45 13.27 -0.37
CA THR A 69 -31.75 14.70 -0.42
C THR A 69 -30.57 15.50 -0.97
N LEU A 70 -29.34 15.20 -0.51
CA LEU A 70 -28.14 15.89 -0.96
C LEU A 70 -27.79 15.60 -2.42
N GLN A 71 -28.12 14.42 -2.96
CA GLN A 71 -27.82 14.06 -4.35
C GLN A 71 -28.51 14.99 -5.37
N TYR A 72 -29.66 15.58 -5.00
CA TYR A 72 -30.39 16.51 -5.85
C TYR A 72 -29.83 17.94 -5.79
N LEU A 73 -28.97 18.25 -4.82
CA LEU A 73 -28.34 19.55 -4.74
C LEU A 73 -27.18 19.67 -5.75
N PRO A 74 -27.03 20.82 -6.43
CA PRO A 74 -25.84 21.07 -7.24
C PRO A 74 -24.56 20.97 -6.40
N LYS A 75 -23.45 20.47 -6.99
CA LYS A 75 -22.15 20.30 -6.30
C LYS A 75 -21.64 21.57 -5.59
N ARG A 76 -21.97 22.77 -6.10
CA ARG A 76 -21.58 24.06 -5.49
C ARG A 76 -22.32 24.36 -4.18
N LEU A 77 -23.48 23.73 -3.97
CA LEU A 77 -24.36 23.92 -2.82
C LEU A 77 -24.39 22.73 -1.86
N SER A 78 -23.91 21.56 -2.30
CA SER A 78 -23.96 20.32 -1.51
C SER A 78 -23.26 20.44 -0.15
N PHE A 79 -22.14 21.17 -0.10
CA PHE A 79 -21.44 21.46 1.16
C PHE A 79 -22.32 22.23 2.16
N TYR A 80 -22.98 23.30 1.70
CA TYR A 80 -23.86 24.10 2.56
C TYR A 80 -25.10 23.31 3.01
N GLY A 81 -25.65 22.46 2.14
CA GLY A 81 -26.76 21.56 2.49
C GLY A 81 -26.38 20.58 3.60
N ALA A 82 -25.19 19.97 3.51
CA ALA A 82 -24.66 19.11 4.56
C ALA A 82 -24.40 19.88 5.86
N PHE A 83 -23.78 21.07 5.75
CA PHE A 83 -23.45 21.92 6.89
C PHE A 83 -24.68 22.32 7.72
N LEU A 84 -25.80 22.68 7.07
CA LEU A 84 -27.06 23.00 7.74
C LEU A 84 -27.61 21.85 8.59
N LYS A 85 -27.26 20.61 8.25
CA LYS A 85 -27.62 19.41 9.00
C LYS A 85 -26.53 18.96 9.97
N LYS A 86 -25.48 19.77 10.18
CA LYS A 86 -24.32 19.47 11.04
C LYS A 86 -23.49 18.28 10.54
N ALA A 87 -23.38 18.14 9.22
CA ALA A 87 -22.51 17.19 8.54
C ALA A 87 -21.43 17.96 7.75
N PHE A 88 -20.18 17.51 7.83
CA PHE A 88 -19.00 18.21 7.33
C PHE A 88 -18.28 17.32 6.31
N PRO A 89 -18.57 17.49 5.01
CA PRO A 89 -17.82 16.80 3.96
C PRO A 89 -16.35 17.15 4.01
N LEU A 90 -15.48 16.16 3.84
CA LEU A 90 -14.03 16.29 3.89
C LEU A 90 -13.44 16.30 2.48
N ASP A 91 -12.22 16.84 2.35
CA ASP A 91 -11.49 16.77 1.09
C ASP A 91 -11.03 15.34 0.82
N MET A 92 -11.26 14.87 -0.41
CA MET A 92 -10.83 13.54 -0.88
C MET A 92 -9.81 13.65 -2.03
N SER A 93 -9.26 14.83 -2.31
CA SER A 93 -8.31 15.04 -3.41
C SER A 93 -7.08 14.12 -3.36
N GLN A 94 -6.70 13.70 -2.15
CA GLN A 94 -5.54 12.84 -1.89
C GLN A 94 -5.79 11.36 -2.21
N TYR A 95 -7.05 10.91 -2.25
CA TYR A 95 -7.39 9.49 -2.41
C TYR A 95 -6.89 8.93 -3.75
N ASN A 96 -6.80 9.78 -4.78
CA ASN A 96 -6.27 9.42 -6.09
C ASN A 96 -4.81 8.93 -6.04
N ARG A 97 -4.07 9.24 -4.97
CA ARG A 97 -2.67 8.82 -4.76
C ARG A 97 -2.53 7.51 -3.98
N LEU A 98 -3.62 6.86 -3.58
CA LEU A 98 -3.53 5.60 -2.85
C LEU A 98 -2.94 4.49 -3.73
N PHE A 99 -3.43 4.36 -4.96
CA PHE A 99 -3.04 3.28 -5.87
C PHE A 99 -2.18 3.80 -7.03
N SER A 100 -1.34 2.92 -7.58
CA SER A 100 -0.51 3.23 -8.76
C SER A 100 0.32 4.49 -8.60
N SER A 101 0.75 4.77 -7.36
CA SER A 101 1.42 6.00 -6.99
C SER A 101 2.72 5.71 -6.24
N THR A 102 3.71 6.56 -6.48
CA THR A 102 5.04 6.43 -5.90
C THR A 102 5.72 7.79 -5.83
N ARG A 103 6.66 7.92 -4.89
CA ARG A 103 7.53 9.08 -4.74
C ARG A 103 8.87 8.83 -5.42
N ILE A 104 9.10 9.44 -6.57
CA ILE A 104 10.35 9.30 -7.30
C ILE A 104 11.41 10.24 -6.71
N PRO A 105 12.59 9.74 -6.29
CA PRO A 105 13.68 10.59 -5.84
C PRO A 105 14.24 11.40 -7.02
N LYS A 106 14.38 12.72 -6.83
CA LYS A 106 14.98 13.64 -7.81
C LYS A 106 15.89 14.61 -7.08
N GLY A 107 16.79 15.26 -7.81
CA GLY A 107 17.67 16.29 -7.25
C GLY A 107 16.86 17.45 -6.68
N ASN A 108 17.20 17.90 -5.47
CA ASN A 108 16.60 19.02 -4.72
C ASN A 108 15.13 18.84 -4.28
N CYS A 109 14.26 18.26 -5.12
CA CYS A 109 12.86 18.05 -4.80
C CYS A 109 12.36 16.78 -5.46
N ASP A 110 11.82 15.87 -4.66
CA ASP A 110 11.23 14.62 -5.15
C ASP A 110 9.91 14.91 -5.89
N GLU A 111 9.48 13.92 -6.67
CA GLU A 111 8.28 13.99 -7.50
C GLU A 111 7.28 12.93 -7.08
N LEU A 112 6.00 13.31 -6.98
CA LEU A 112 4.91 12.34 -6.79
C LEU A 112 4.33 12.01 -8.15
N VAL A 113 4.38 10.72 -8.51
CA VAL A 113 3.86 10.24 -9.77
C VAL A 113 2.74 9.26 -9.49
N THR A 114 1.59 9.52 -10.13
CA THR A 114 0.45 8.59 -10.16
C THR A 114 0.26 8.18 -11.61
N ASN A 115 0.33 6.88 -11.88
CA ASN A 115 0.20 6.35 -13.23
C ASN A 115 -0.81 5.22 -13.23
N ALA A 116 -2.09 5.58 -13.27
CA ALA A 116 -3.21 4.66 -13.11
C ALA A 116 -3.65 4.00 -14.43
N GLU A 117 -3.20 4.51 -15.58
CA GLU A 117 -3.60 4.03 -16.90
C GLU A 117 -2.93 2.70 -17.24
N ASP A 118 -3.74 1.74 -17.71
CA ASP A 118 -3.34 0.41 -18.18
C ASP A 118 -2.54 -0.44 -17.18
N VAL A 119 -2.61 -0.11 -15.87
CA VAL A 119 -1.92 -0.88 -14.83
C VAL A 119 -2.82 -2.01 -14.33
N ARG A 120 -2.30 -3.24 -14.44
CA ARG A 120 -3.00 -4.48 -14.09
C ARG A 120 -2.29 -5.33 -13.06
N HIS A 121 -1.12 -4.90 -12.62
CA HIS A 121 -0.24 -5.68 -11.76
C HIS A 121 0.02 -5.04 -10.42
N ILE A 122 0.24 -5.89 -9.43
CA ILE A 122 0.96 -5.57 -8.21
C ILE A 122 2.41 -5.98 -8.36
N VAL A 123 3.25 -5.55 -7.42
CA VAL A 123 4.58 -6.16 -7.24
C VAL A 123 4.65 -6.77 -5.84
N VAL A 124 5.13 -8.01 -5.77
CA VAL A 124 5.30 -8.76 -4.53
C VAL A 124 6.80 -8.80 -4.21
N LEU A 125 7.17 -8.47 -2.98
CA LEU A 125 8.51 -8.53 -2.44
C LEU A 125 8.62 -9.75 -1.53
N LYS A 126 9.61 -10.60 -1.79
CA LYS A 126 9.98 -11.72 -0.92
C LYS A 126 11.50 -11.89 -0.93
N ARG A 127 12.12 -11.90 0.25
CA ARG A 127 13.57 -12.08 0.44
C ARG A 127 14.43 -11.15 -0.45
N GLY A 128 13.95 -9.92 -0.69
CA GLY A 128 14.66 -8.92 -1.50
C GLY A 128 14.52 -9.06 -3.02
N HIS A 129 13.67 -9.99 -3.48
CA HIS A 129 13.28 -10.16 -4.87
C HIS A 129 11.95 -9.47 -5.17
N TYR A 130 11.73 -9.11 -6.44
CA TYR A 130 10.55 -8.37 -6.90
C TYR A 130 9.82 -9.19 -7.96
N TYR A 131 8.56 -9.53 -7.71
CA TYR A 131 7.74 -10.34 -8.61
C TYR A 131 6.57 -9.52 -9.14
N LYS A 132 6.46 -9.40 -10.46
CA LYS A 132 5.29 -8.82 -11.11
C LYS A 132 4.16 -9.83 -11.11
N VAL A 133 3.01 -9.46 -10.55
CA VAL A 133 1.81 -10.32 -10.55
C VAL A 133 0.65 -9.56 -11.14
N ASN A 134 0.15 -10.01 -12.30
CA ASN A 134 -1.09 -9.49 -12.86
C ASN A 134 -2.26 -9.98 -12.02
N ILE A 135 -3.09 -9.05 -11.56
CA ILE A 135 -4.30 -9.32 -10.75
C ILE A 135 -5.57 -8.86 -11.45
N LEU A 136 -5.43 -8.11 -12.55
CA LEU A 136 -6.50 -7.72 -13.45
C LEU A 136 -6.30 -8.38 -14.83
N ASP A 137 -7.39 -8.76 -15.48
CA ASP A 137 -7.40 -9.23 -16.87
C ASP A 137 -7.22 -8.08 -17.88
N ASP A 138 -7.23 -8.38 -19.18
CA ASP A 138 -7.09 -7.36 -20.25
C ASP A 138 -8.24 -6.34 -20.28
N ASP A 139 -9.41 -6.70 -19.73
CA ASP A 139 -10.58 -5.82 -19.59
C ASP A 139 -10.54 -4.98 -18.30
N GLY A 140 -9.51 -5.13 -17.47
CA GLY A 140 -9.38 -4.45 -16.18
C GLY A 140 -10.25 -5.05 -15.06
N ARG A 141 -10.83 -6.23 -15.26
CA ARG A 141 -11.59 -6.95 -14.23
C ARG A 141 -10.66 -7.75 -13.34
N LEU A 142 -11.03 -7.87 -12.06
CA LEU A 142 -10.28 -8.65 -11.10
C LEU A 142 -10.29 -10.14 -11.51
N LEU A 143 -9.12 -10.78 -11.46
CA LEU A 143 -9.01 -12.23 -11.67
C LEU A 143 -9.79 -13.02 -10.59
N PRO A 144 -10.18 -14.27 -10.87
CA PRO A 144 -10.84 -15.12 -9.88
C PRO A 144 -10.03 -15.21 -8.58
N ALA A 145 -10.74 -15.22 -7.44
CA ALA A 145 -10.12 -15.20 -6.13
C ALA A 145 -9.20 -16.41 -5.91
N GLU A 146 -9.59 -17.56 -6.45
CA GLU A 146 -8.85 -18.82 -6.41
C GLU A 146 -7.53 -18.72 -7.18
N THR A 147 -7.54 -18.03 -8.33
CA THR A 147 -6.33 -17.77 -9.13
C THR A 147 -5.37 -16.87 -8.36
N ILE A 148 -5.87 -15.79 -7.76
CA ILE A 148 -5.05 -14.89 -6.95
C ILE A 148 -4.49 -15.62 -5.73
N ALA A 149 -5.31 -16.40 -5.03
CA ALA A 149 -4.87 -17.21 -3.89
C ALA A 149 -3.76 -18.18 -4.27
N ALA A 150 -3.89 -18.87 -5.42
CA ALA A 150 -2.86 -19.78 -5.91
C ALA A 150 -1.54 -19.06 -6.24
N MET A 151 -1.59 -17.88 -6.88
CA MET A 151 -0.39 -17.08 -7.17
C MET A 151 0.31 -16.61 -5.89
N ILE A 152 -0.46 -16.11 -4.92
CA ILE A 152 0.08 -15.67 -3.62
C ILE A 152 0.65 -16.84 -2.83
N LYS A 153 -0.04 -17.98 -2.81
CA LYS A 153 0.44 -19.21 -2.17
C LYS A 153 1.76 -19.67 -2.80
N TYR A 154 1.85 -19.71 -4.13
CA TYR A 154 3.07 -20.07 -4.83
C TYR A 154 4.24 -19.17 -4.42
N LEU A 155 4.03 -17.84 -4.41
CA LEU A 155 5.06 -16.90 -3.99
C LEU A 155 5.43 -17.04 -2.51
N ALA A 156 4.46 -17.28 -1.63
CA ALA A 156 4.69 -17.36 -0.18
C ALA A 156 5.33 -18.68 0.25
N GLU A 157 4.89 -19.81 -0.28
CA GLU A 157 5.21 -21.16 0.22
C GLU A 157 6.10 -21.96 -0.74
N ASP A 158 5.74 -21.99 -2.02
CA ASP A 158 6.37 -22.90 -2.98
C ASP A 158 7.69 -22.34 -3.55
N LEU A 159 7.77 -21.03 -3.73
CA LEU A 159 8.94 -20.35 -4.25
C LEU A 159 10.01 -20.20 -3.16
N ASN A 160 11.04 -21.04 -3.25
CA ASN A 160 12.12 -21.14 -2.27
C ASN A 160 13.46 -20.68 -2.86
N GLU A 161 13.52 -19.42 -3.29
CA GLU A 161 14.78 -18.79 -3.70
C GLU A 161 15.59 -18.32 -2.48
N GLU A 162 16.92 -18.41 -2.58
CA GLU A 162 17.81 -17.80 -1.59
C GLU A 162 17.62 -16.28 -1.54
N ALA A 163 17.91 -15.70 -0.38
CA ALA A 163 17.79 -14.26 -0.22
C ALA A 163 18.70 -13.51 -1.20
N ASN A 164 18.16 -12.47 -1.83
CA ASN A 164 18.93 -11.65 -2.76
C ASN A 164 20.13 -11.03 -2.03
N PRO A 165 21.38 -11.28 -2.46
CA PRO A 165 22.55 -10.70 -1.81
C PRO A 165 22.65 -9.18 -1.98
N TYR A 166 21.94 -8.60 -2.96
CA TYR A 166 21.96 -7.17 -3.27
C TYR A 166 20.54 -6.59 -3.39
N PRO A 167 19.76 -6.56 -2.30
CA PRO A 167 18.36 -6.15 -2.37
C PRO A 167 18.24 -4.62 -2.53
N LEU A 168 17.47 -4.19 -3.53
CA LEU A 168 17.31 -2.78 -3.87
C LEU A 168 16.56 -1.96 -2.82
N GLY A 169 15.79 -2.62 -1.94
CA GLY A 169 14.95 -1.95 -0.95
C GLY A 169 15.74 -1.02 -0.02
N TYR A 170 17.00 -1.38 0.31
CA TYR A 170 17.89 -0.55 1.12
C TYR A 170 18.15 0.83 0.53
N PHE A 171 18.10 1.00 -0.78
CA PHE A 171 18.34 2.33 -1.36
C PHE A 171 17.16 3.27 -1.15
N THR A 172 15.93 2.75 -1.11
CA THR A 172 14.74 3.55 -0.78
C THR A 172 14.72 4.02 0.68
N ALA A 173 15.52 3.36 1.54
CA ALA A 173 15.76 3.72 2.93
C ALA A 173 16.79 4.84 3.12
N ASP A 174 17.58 5.18 2.11
CA ASP A 174 18.69 6.12 2.22
C ASP A 174 18.22 7.58 2.11
N ARG A 175 19.15 8.52 2.32
CA ARG A 175 18.95 9.94 2.06
C ARG A 175 18.51 10.17 0.61
N ARG A 176 17.57 11.10 0.41
CA ARG A 176 16.89 11.29 -0.89
C ARG A 176 17.85 11.66 -2.02
N ASP A 177 18.87 12.47 -1.76
CA ASP A 177 19.85 12.87 -2.79
C ASP A 177 20.75 11.70 -3.22
N ARG A 178 21.14 10.85 -2.26
CA ARG A 178 21.93 9.65 -2.53
C ARG A 178 21.09 8.65 -3.31
N TRP A 179 19.84 8.45 -2.90
CA TRP A 179 18.92 7.58 -3.63
C TRP A 179 18.63 8.09 -5.04
N ALA A 180 18.39 9.41 -5.21
CA ALA A 180 18.20 10.01 -6.53
C ALA A 180 19.39 9.74 -7.47
N THR A 181 20.61 9.87 -6.95
CA THR A 181 21.84 9.60 -7.72
C THR A 181 21.98 8.12 -8.07
N ILE A 182 21.79 7.23 -7.09
CA ILE A 182 21.90 5.78 -7.30
C ILE A 182 20.85 5.30 -8.30
N ARG A 183 19.59 5.73 -8.15
CA ARG A 183 18.50 5.36 -9.04
C ARG A 183 18.77 5.81 -10.48
N ALA A 184 19.17 7.07 -10.68
CA ALA A 184 19.52 7.60 -12.00
C ALA A 184 20.67 6.81 -12.64
N ASN A 185 21.70 6.46 -11.86
CA ASN A 185 22.80 5.63 -12.33
C ASN A 185 22.31 4.23 -12.74
N LEU A 186 21.53 3.54 -11.90
CA LEU A 186 20.99 2.21 -12.21
C LEU A 186 20.10 2.21 -13.46
N GLU A 187 19.27 3.24 -13.63
CA GLU A 187 18.45 3.44 -14.85
C GLU A 187 19.30 3.70 -16.09
N SER A 188 20.48 4.34 -15.95
CA SER A 188 21.39 4.62 -17.06
C SER A 188 22.17 3.39 -17.55
N LEU A 189 22.42 2.42 -16.66
CA LEU A 189 23.22 1.23 -16.98
C LEU A 189 22.51 0.26 -17.93
N SER A 190 21.18 0.21 -17.91
CA SER A 190 20.42 -0.72 -18.75
C SER A 190 18.97 -0.28 -18.93
N GLU A 191 18.46 -0.41 -20.16
CA GLU A 191 17.04 -0.26 -20.47
C GLU A 191 16.17 -1.26 -19.67
N TYR A 192 16.71 -2.43 -19.33
CA TYR A 192 16.02 -3.41 -18.49
C TYR A 192 15.78 -2.87 -17.07
N ASN A 193 16.76 -2.17 -16.48
CA ASN A 193 16.61 -1.56 -15.17
C ASN A 193 15.56 -0.46 -15.19
N ARG A 194 15.60 0.40 -16.23
CA ARG A 194 14.61 1.46 -16.43
C ARG A 194 13.19 0.90 -16.50
N ARG A 195 12.96 -0.16 -17.28
CA ARG A 195 11.66 -0.85 -17.36
C ARG A 195 11.26 -1.49 -16.03
N SER A 196 12.21 -2.04 -15.30
CA SER A 196 11.96 -2.65 -13.98
C SER A 196 11.52 -1.61 -12.95
N PHE A 197 12.17 -0.45 -12.88
CA PHE A 197 11.72 0.65 -12.01
C PHE A 197 10.34 1.17 -12.43
N GLN A 198 10.08 1.33 -13.73
CA GLN A 198 8.76 1.72 -14.21
C GLN A 198 7.68 0.70 -13.81
N LEU A 199 7.98 -0.60 -13.83
CA LEU A 199 7.05 -1.64 -13.37
C LEU A 199 6.73 -1.51 -11.87
N ILE A 200 7.73 -1.23 -11.03
CA ILE A 200 7.56 -1.03 -9.58
C ILE A 200 6.79 0.27 -9.31
N ASP A 201 7.16 1.37 -9.97
CA ASP A 201 6.54 2.68 -9.81
C ASP A 201 5.06 2.66 -10.19
N ARG A 202 4.72 2.01 -11.30
CA ARG A 202 3.35 1.94 -11.83
C ARG A 202 2.46 0.93 -11.10
N SER A 203 3.02 -0.07 -10.41
CA SER A 203 2.23 -1.15 -9.79
C SER A 203 1.08 -0.62 -8.93
N ILE A 204 -0.06 -1.33 -8.87
CA ILE A 204 -1.24 -0.87 -8.13
C ILE A 204 -0.90 -0.64 -6.64
N MET A 205 -0.17 -1.59 -6.06
CA MET A 205 0.36 -1.55 -4.70
C MET A 205 1.52 -2.53 -4.58
N LEU A 206 2.21 -2.50 -3.44
CA LEU A 206 3.24 -3.47 -3.09
C LEU A 206 2.79 -4.41 -1.98
N ILE A 207 3.11 -5.68 -2.14
CA ILE A 207 2.91 -6.70 -1.11
C ILE A 207 4.28 -7.16 -0.63
N CYS A 208 4.52 -7.19 0.67
CA CYS A 208 5.76 -7.69 1.26
C CYS A 208 5.44 -8.97 2.03
N LEU A 209 5.99 -10.10 1.57
CA LEU A 209 5.91 -11.39 2.24
C LEU A 209 7.12 -11.55 3.13
N ASP A 210 6.92 -11.33 4.43
CA ASP A 210 7.97 -11.40 5.42
C ASP A 210 7.98 -12.77 6.09
N GLU A 211 9.18 -13.31 6.17
CA GLU A 211 9.47 -14.53 6.93
C GLU A 211 10.15 -14.09 8.22
N ASP A 212 9.66 -14.57 9.36
CA ASP A 212 10.28 -14.25 10.63
C ASP A 212 11.62 -15.00 10.74
N ASP A 213 12.62 -14.34 11.31
CA ASP A 213 13.78 -15.05 11.84
C ASP A 213 13.30 -15.90 13.04
N PRO A 214 13.45 -17.25 13.00
CA PRO A 214 13.06 -18.13 14.10
C PRO A 214 13.67 -17.72 15.45
N LYS A 215 14.79 -16.97 15.44
CA LYS A 215 15.46 -16.46 16.64
C LYS A 215 14.74 -15.28 17.29
N GLN A 216 13.95 -14.52 16.54
CA GLN A 216 13.26 -13.31 17.01
C GLN A 216 11.83 -13.59 17.47
N LEU A 217 11.17 -14.62 16.88
CA LEU A 217 9.83 -15.05 17.27
C LEU A 217 9.88 -16.00 18.47
N ASN A 218 10.33 -15.49 19.62
CA ASN A 218 10.22 -16.26 20.84
C ASN A 218 8.72 -16.33 21.22
N ARG A 219 8.07 -17.50 21.06
CA ARG A 219 6.63 -17.71 21.35
C ARG A 219 6.24 -17.42 22.81
N SER A 220 7.21 -17.11 23.66
CA SER A 220 7.07 -16.68 25.07
C SER A 220 7.14 -15.14 25.26
N MET A 221 7.20 -14.36 24.18
CA MET A 221 7.24 -12.88 24.26
C MET A 221 6.00 -12.33 24.96
N LYS A 222 6.21 -11.40 25.90
CA LYS A 222 5.10 -10.67 26.53
C LYS A 222 4.37 -9.86 25.46
N LYS A 223 3.06 -9.63 25.66
CA LYS A 223 2.20 -8.86 24.73
C LYS A 223 2.83 -7.54 24.27
N GLN A 224 3.45 -6.80 25.20
CA GLN A 224 4.13 -5.55 24.91
C GLN A 224 5.32 -5.72 23.96
N GLN A 225 6.17 -6.72 24.20
CA GLN A 225 7.35 -7.01 23.35
C GLN A 225 6.93 -7.45 21.95
N ARG A 226 5.82 -8.21 21.84
CA ARG A 226 5.22 -8.57 20.55
C ARG A 226 4.74 -7.32 19.79
N ALA A 227 4.09 -6.39 20.47
CA ALA A 227 3.64 -5.14 19.84
C ALA A 227 4.81 -4.28 19.33
N GLU A 228 5.89 -4.17 20.12
CA GLU A 228 7.12 -3.47 19.72
C GLU A 228 7.82 -4.15 18.54
N TYR A 229 7.89 -5.48 18.55
CA TYR A 229 8.41 -6.26 17.43
C TYR A 229 7.63 -6.01 16.15
N VAL A 230 6.30 -6.16 16.18
CA VAL A 230 5.42 -5.95 15.03
C VAL A 230 5.52 -4.51 14.52
N ALA A 231 5.58 -3.52 15.41
CA ALA A 231 5.80 -2.13 15.04
C ALA A 231 7.15 -1.93 14.32
N GLY A 232 8.22 -2.54 14.84
CA GLY A 232 9.53 -2.53 14.19
C GLY A 232 9.53 -3.17 12.80
N GLN A 233 8.87 -4.31 12.65
CA GLN A 233 8.72 -5.02 11.36
C GLN A 233 8.00 -4.17 10.31
N TYR A 234 6.94 -3.45 10.70
CA TYR A 234 6.22 -2.58 9.78
C TYR A 234 6.93 -1.24 9.52
N LEU A 235 7.72 -0.75 10.47
CA LEU A 235 8.35 0.56 10.34
C LEU A 235 9.70 0.50 9.60
N CYS A 236 10.64 -0.35 10.04
CA CYS A 236 12.04 -0.25 9.57
C CYS A 236 12.90 -1.51 9.60
N TYR A 237 12.50 -2.61 10.28
CA TYR A 237 13.44 -3.72 10.54
C TYR A 237 13.88 -4.49 9.29
N ASN A 238 13.03 -4.56 8.26
CA ASN A 238 13.34 -5.31 7.04
C ASN A 238 13.38 -4.43 5.78
N ALA A 239 14.35 -3.50 5.72
CA ALA A 239 14.52 -2.63 4.55
C ALA A 239 14.82 -3.39 3.24
N SER A 240 15.33 -4.63 3.32
CA SER A 240 15.56 -5.48 2.15
C SER A 240 14.27 -5.84 1.40
N ASN A 241 13.15 -5.95 2.12
CA ASN A 241 11.87 -6.43 1.62
C ASN A 241 10.79 -5.35 1.66
N ARG A 242 11.19 -4.09 1.39
CA ARG A 242 10.32 -2.91 1.39
C ARG A 242 10.69 -2.00 0.23
N TRP A 243 9.70 -1.22 -0.22
CA TRP A 243 9.93 -0.10 -1.13
C TRP A 243 9.30 1.16 -0.52
N TYR A 244 10.11 1.93 0.19
CA TYR A 244 9.65 3.03 1.04
C TYR A 244 9.09 4.23 0.26
N ASP A 245 9.31 4.26 -1.05
CA ASP A 245 8.79 5.28 -1.96
C ASP A 245 7.34 5.02 -2.40
N LYS A 246 6.82 3.80 -2.26
CA LYS A 246 5.46 3.47 -2.71
C LYS A 246 4.44 4.15 -1.82
N SER A 247 3.31 4.57 -2.38
CA SER A 247 2.16 5.11 -1.63
C SER A 247 1.87 4.29 -0.37
N PHE A 248 1.78 2.96 -0.53
CA PHE A 248 1.82 2.03 0.59
C PHE A 248 2.36 0.65 0.20
N ASN A 249 2.87 -0.05 1.21
CA ASN A 249 3.27 -1.46 1.18
C ASN A 249 2.34 -2.23 2.13
N MET A 250 1.67 -3.28 1.66
CA MET A 250 0.93 -4.20 2.51
C MET A 250 1.86 -5.35 2.91
N ILE A 251 2.05 -5.54 4.21
CA ILE A 251 3.05 -6.44 4.78
C ILE A 251 2.33 -7.60 5.46
N LEU A 252 2.68 -8.82 5.08
CA LEU A 252 2.26 -10.05 5.75
C LEU A 252 3.46 -10.63 6.49
N LEU A 253 3.35 -10.75 7.81
CA LEU A 253 4.34 -11.43 8.65
C LEU A 253 4.08 -12.94 8.66
N SER A 254 5.07 -13.73 9.06
CA SER A 254 4.98 -15.20 9.02
C SER A 254 3.94 -15.77 9.99
N ASP A 255 3.62 -15.02 11.05
CA ASP A 255 2.54 -15.36 11.99
C ASP A 255 1.13 -14.97 11.49
N GLY A 256 1.02 -14.48 10.25
CA GLY A 256 -0.24 -14.09 9.63
C GLY A 256 -0.74 -12.71 10.03
N THR A 257 0.04 -11.94 10.81
CA THR A 257 -0.28 -10.53 11.07
C THR A 257 -0.11 -9.71 9.80
N LEU A 258 -1.07 -8.84 9.52
CA LEU A 258 -1.07 -7.97 8.36
C LEU A 258 -0.95 -6.51 8.80
N GLY A 259 -0.22 -5.71 8.04
CA GLY A 259 -0.12 -4.26 8.25
C GLY A 259 0.11 -3.51 6.96
N LEU A 260 0.06 -2.19 7.05
CA LEU A 260 0.43 -1.25 6.00
C LEU A 260 1.61 -0.42 6.47
N HIS A 261 2.53 -0.16 5.54
CA HIS A 261 3.53 0.89 5.67
C HIS A 261 3.26 1.94 4.60
N CYS A 262 3.11 3.20 4.98
CA CYS A 262 2.64 4.27 4.09
C CYS A 262 3.66 5.39 3.95
N GLU A 263 3.83 5.88 2.72
CA GLU A 263 4.56 7.12 2.45
C GLU A 263 3.67 8.33 2.78
N HIS A 264 4.26 9.41 3.31
CA HIS A 264 3.50 10.50 3.92
C HIS A 264 3.18 11.68 2.96
N SER A 265 3.91 11.86 1.86
CA SER A 265 4.05 13.18 1.21
C SER A 265 3.02 13.61 0.18
#